data_AF-A0A4C1ZT98-F1
#
_entry.id   AF-A0A4C1ZT98-F1
#
_cell.length_a   1.000
_cell.length_b   1.000
_cell.length_c   1.000
_cell.angle_alpha   90.00
_cell.angle_beta   90.00
_cell.angle_gamma   90.00
#
_symmetry.space_group_name_H-M   'P 1'
#
loop_
_entity.id
_entity.type
_entity.pdbx_description
1 polymer ?
#
loop_
_entity_poly.entity_id
_entity_poly.type
_entity_poly.pdbx_seq_one_letter_code
_entity_poly.pdbx_strand_id
1 'polypeptide(L)'
;MELLSDLIADALEWQKKVKRNFTKMRKGLEKIRKSKTTWPCLLPKEDMAEEDLELWLRYLRGNKCSFHHLFGMTDDQRELALEVLIYKVMDQLPPGQSIDKHTANWIYGILACIEFPLHLYLCVILRDLCKSADEVRSHLDDLPENEIVEAGTPLNIISILVTQYFDQSNVVPLGYSFPG
;
A
#
# COMPACT_ATOMS: atom_id res chain seq x y z
N MET A 1 -34.27 -3.95 -4.77
CA MET A 1 -33.63 -4.09 -3.45
C MET A 1 -32.71 -5.31 -3.40
N GLU A 2 -33.08 -6.45 -4.00
CA GLU A 2 -32.21 -7.65 -4.06
C GLU A 2 -30.85 -7.39 -4.74
N LEU A 3 -30.84 -6.76 -5.92
CA LEU A 3 -29.60 -6.45 -6.65
C LEU A 3 -28.59 -5.60 -5.87
N LEU A 4 -29.05 -4.62 -5.07
CA LEU A 4 -28.16 -3.81 -4.24
C LEU A 4 -27.59 -4.60 -3.05
N SER A 5 -28.40 -5.51 -2.51
CA SER A 5 -27.98 -6.40 -1.42
C SER A 5 -26.89 -7.37 -1.90
N ASP A 6 -27.05 -7.93 -3.10
CA ASP A 6 -26.09 -8.86 -3.68
C ASP A 6 -24.74 -8.17 -3.98
N LEU A 7 -24.78 -6.96 -4.55
CA LEU A 7 -23.57 -6.15 -4.77
C LEU A 7 -22.84 -5.84 -3.45
N ILE A 8 -23.57 -5.47 -2.40
CA ILE A 8 -22.94 -5.22 -1.08
C ILE A 8 -22.32 -6.51 -0.53
N ALA A 9 -22.99 -7.65 -0.67
CA ALA A 9 -22.47 -8.94 -0.23
C ALA A 9 -21.16 -9.31 -0.95
N ASP A 10 -21.10 -9.07 -2.26
CA ASP A 10 -19.90 -9.30 -3.07
C ASP A 10 -18.73 -8.39 -2.65
N ALA A 11 -19.00 -7.14 -2.25
CA ALA A 11 -17.98 -6.20 -1.70
C ALA A 11 -17.34 -6.79 -0.47
N LEU A 12 -18.20 -7.19 0.45
CA LEU A 12 -17.79 -7.68 1.74
C LEU A 12 -16.99 -8.97 1.56
N GLU A 13 -17.38 -9.84 0.64
CA GLU A 13 -16.61 -11.06 0.35
C GLU A 13 -15.26 -10.75 -0.32
N TRP A 14 -15.21 -9.78 -1.22
CA TRP A 14 -13.95 -9.33 -1.83
C TRP A 14 -13.00 -8.73 -0.77
N GLN A 15 -13.48 -7.83 0.09
CA GLN A 15 -12.70 -7.27 1.20
C GLN A 15 -12.19 -8.35 2.15
N LYS A 16 -13.02 -9.34 2.50
CA LYS A 16 -12.60 -10.52 3.29
C LYS A 16 -11.51 -11.32 2.57
N LYS A 17 -11.61 -11.50 1.24
CA LYS A 17 -10.59 -12.18 0.44
C LYS A 17 -9.26 -11.42 0.45
N VAL A 18 -9.27 -10.10 0.30
CA VAL A 18 -8.08 -9.24 0.40
C VAL A 18 -7.37 -9.45 1.75
N LYS A 19 -8.10 -9.33 2.86
CA LYS A 19 -7.55 -9.53 4.22
C LYS A 19 -7.00 -10.93 4.44
N ARG A 20 -7.71 -11.97 3.99
CA ARG A 20 -7.24 -13.36 4.07
C ARG A 20 -5.94 -13.56 3.29
N ASN A 21 -5.84 -13.01 2.08
CA ASN A 21 -4.65 -13.12 1.25
C ASN A 21 -3.47 -12.38 1.87
N PHE A 22 -3.68 -11.16 2.36
CA PHE A 22 -2.66 -10.40 3.06
C PHE A 22 -2.15 -11.10 4.32
N THR A 23 -3.06 -11.68 5.11
CA THR A 23 -2.69 -12.49 6.29
C THR A 23 -1.83 -13.69 5.92
N LYS A 24 -2.17 -14.41 4.84
CA LYS A 24 -1.37 -15.52 4.33
C LYS A 24 0.02 -15.05 3.88
N MET A 25 0.09 -13.93 3.18
CA MET A 25 1.36 -13.32 2.76
C MET A 25 2.24 -13.01 3.98
N ARG A 26 1.72 -12.29 4.97
CA ARG A 26 2.46 -11.95 6.20
C ARG A 26 2.98 -13.17 6.94
N LYS A 27 2.16 -14.22 7.09
CA LYS A 27 2.59 -15.50 7.67
C LYS A 27 3.70 -16.18 6.85
N GLY A 28 3.65 -16.07 5.52
CA GLY A 28 4.70 -16.55 4.63
C GLY A 28 6.00 -15.78 4.81
N LEU A 29 5.91 -14.45 4.82
CA LEU A 29 7.05 -13.55 5.06
C LEU A 29 7.70 -13.80 6.41
N GLU A 30 6.92 -14.00 7.46
CA GLU A 30 7.44 -14.29 8.79
C GLU A 30 8.23 -15.61 8.83
N LYS A 31 7.77 -16.65 8.13
CA LYS A 31 8.51 -17.91 7.98
C LYS A 31 9.84 -17.70 7.25
N ILE A 32 9.83 -16.91 6.18
CA ILE A 32 11.03 -16.59 5.40
C ILE A 32 12.00 -15.75 6.23
N ARG A 33 11.50 -14.75 6.97
CA ARG A 33 12.31 -13.90 7.84
C ARG A 33 12.97 -14.72 8.94
N LYS A 34 12.27 -15.69 9.55
CA LYS A 34 12.84 -16.60 10.56
C LYS A 34 13.84 -17.61 10.01
N SER A 35 13.80 -17.93 8.71
CA SER A 35 14.72 -18.91 8.11
C SER A 35 16.10 -18.35 7.78
N LYS A 36 16.28 -17.02 7.86
CA LYS A 36 17.57 -16.34 7.70
C LYS A 36 17.81 -15.35 8.82
N THR A 37 18.98 -15.45 9.45
CA THR A 37 19.39 -14.55 10.54
C THR A 37 19.83 -13.17 10.05
N THR A 38 20.24 -13.05 8.79
CA THR A 38 20.70 -11.79 8.20
C THR A 38 20.12 -11.57 6.81
N TRP A 39 19.68 -10.34 6.57
CA TRP A 39 19.28 -9.84 5.27
C TRP A 39 20.21 -8.68 4.94
N PRO A 40 21.06 -8.79 3.90
CA PRO A 40 21.98 -7.71 3.58
C PRO A 40 21.17 -6.48 3.18
N CYS A 41 21.38 -5.38 3.90
CA CYS A 41 20.84 -4.09 3.50
C CYS A 41 21.55 -3.66 2.21
N LEU A 42 20.78 -3.55 1.12
CA LEU A 42 21.27 -3.12 -0.19
C LEU A 42 21.11 -1.60 -0.38
N LEU A 43 20.77 -0.86 0.67
CA LEU A 43 20.73 0.60 0.61
C LEU A 43 22.16 1.14 0.41
N PRO A 44 22.33 2.20 -0.41
CA PRO A 44 23.62 2.86 -0.56
C PRO A 44 24.15 3.31 0.81
N LYS A 45 25.33 2.82 1.20
CA LYS A 45 25.90 3.01 2.54
C LYS A 45 26.30 4.44 2.88
N GLU A 46 26.42 5.32 1.89
CA GLU A 46 27.17 6.57 2.06
C GLU A 46 26.33 7.86 1.99
N ASP A 47 25.09 7.88 1.47
CA ASP A 47 24.38 9.17 1.25
C ASP A 47 22.87 9.15 1.50
N MET A 48 22.30 8.08 2.04
CA MET A 48 20.88 8.08 2.44
C MET A 48 20.72 8.78 3.79
N ALA A 49 21.13 10.05 3.87
CA ALA A 49 20.69 10.92 4.94
C ALA A 49 19.16 10.85 4.99
N GLU A 50 18.59 10.76 6.18
CA GLU A 50 17.18 10.46 6.47
C GLU A 50 16.16 11.41 5.79
N GLU A 51 16.62 12.42 5.04
CA GLU A 51 15.79 13.50 4.49
C GLU A 51 15.92 13.69 2.96
N ASP A 52 16.82 12.99 2.24
CA ASP A 52 16.88 13.12 0.77
C ASP A 52 15.79 12.26 0.09
N LEU A 53 14.58 12.82 0.06
CA LEU A 53 13.41 12.19 -0.55
C LEU A 53 13.62 11.85 -2.04
N GLU A 54 14.48 12.58 -2.76
CA GLU A 54 14.74 12.33 -4.17
C GLU A 54 15.65 11.11 -4.37
N LEU A 55 16.66 10.96 -3.52
CA LEU A 55 17.50 9.77 -3.50
C LEU A 55 16.67 8.51 -3.17
N TRP A 56 15.77 8.60 -2.19
CA TRP A 56 14.83 7.53 -1.86
C TRP A 56 13.90 7.19 -3.02
N LEU A 57 13.31 8.20 -3.66
CA LEU A 57 12.45 8.00 -4.82
C LEU A 57 13.21 7.29 -5.95
N ARG A 58 14.44 7.73 -6.25
CA ARG A 58 15.31 7.11 -7.26
C ARG A 58 15.62 5.66 -6.90
N TYR A 59 15.92 5.39 -5.63
CA TYR A 59 16.17 4.03 -5.15
C TYR A 59 14.93 3.14 -5.32
N LEU A 60 13.76 3.60 -4.89
CA LEU A 60 12.51 2.84 -4.98
C LEU A 60 12.11 2.58 -6.44
N ARG A 61 12.23 3.57 -7.33
CA ARG A 61 11.97 3.42 -8.77
C ARG A 61 12.99 2.52 -9.47
N GLY A 62 14.27 2.63 -9.11
CA GLY A 62 15.35 1.87 -9.72
C GLY A 62 15.41 0.39 -9.30
N ASN A 63 14.80 0.04 -8.17
CA ASN A 63 14.89 -1.31 -7.61
C ASN A 63 13.52 -2.01 -7.54
N LYS A 64 13.49 -3.28 -7.93
CA LYS A 64 12.30 -4.12 -7.73
C LYS A 64 12.08 -4.38 -6.24
N CYS A 65 10.83 -4.25 -5.78
CA CYS A 65 10.41 -4.70 -4.46
C CYS A 65 10.74 -6.20 -4.30
N SER A 66 11.66 -6.53 -3.39
CA SER A 66 12.16 -7.88 -3.15
C SER A 66 12.41 -8.11 -1.66
N PHE A 67 12.53 -9.38 -1.24
CA PHE A 67 12.80 -9.70 0.17
C PHE A 67 14.12 -9.11 0.69
N HIS A 68 15.14 -8.99 -0.17
CA HIS A 68 16.40 -8.36 0.22
C HIS A 68 16.23 -6.89 0.55
N HIS A 69 15.41 -6.18 -0.22
CA HIS A 69 15.14 -4.77 0.03
C HIS A 69 14.21 -4.58 1.24
N LEU A 70 13.13 -5.37 1.33
CA LEU A 70 12.14 -5.23 2.41
C LEU A 70 12.69 -5.64 3.78
N PHE A 71 13.36 -6.79 3.88
CA PHE A 71 13.91 -7.28 5.15
C PHE A 71 15.27 -6.67 5.49
N GLY A 72 15.97 -6.10 4.52
CA GLY A 72 17.22 -5.36 4.74
C GLY A 72 17.00 -3.94 5.29
N MET A 73 15.81 -3.36 5.11
CA MET A 73 15.44 -2.06 5.68
C MET A 73 15.10 -2.16 7.16
N THR A 74 15.49 -1.15 7.94
CA THR A 74 14.92 -0.89 9.28
C THR A 74 13.45 -0.50 9.19
N ASP A 75 12.76 -0.46 10.32
CA ASP A 75 11.35 -0.03 10.33
C ASP A 75 11.24 1.47 9.98
N ASP A 76 12.10 2.34 10.53
CA ASP A 76 12.20 3.76 10.16
C ASP A 76 12.43 3.97 8.64
N GLN A 77 13.26 3.13 8.02
CA GLN A 77 13.52 3.18 6.58
C GLN A 77 12.30 2.78 5.75
N ARG A 78 11.49 1.84 6.25
CA ARG A 78 10.24 1.44 5.61
C ARG A 78 9.17 2.51 5.75
N GLU A 79 9.14 3.19 6.89
CA GLU A 79 8.27 4.35 7.14
C GLU A 79 8.60 5.50 6.20
N LEU A 80 9.88 5.89 6.12
CA LEU A 80 10.36 6.92 5.19
C LEU A 80 10.07 6.53 3.73
N ALA A 81 10.26 5.27 3.36
CA ALA A 81 9.90 4.79 2.03
C ALA A 81 8.40 4.92 1.74
N LEU A 82 7.51 4.68 2.71
CA LEU A 82 6.08 4.92 2.55
C LEU A 82 5.79 6.41 2.36
N GLU A 83 6.36 7.27 3.19
CA GLU A 83 6.19 8.73 3.07
C GLU A 83 6.65 9.24 1.71
N VAL A 84 7.78 8.76 1.20
CA VAL A 84 8.27 9.09 -0.15
C VAL A 84 7.27 8.66 -1.22
N LEU A 85 6.71 7.44 -1.13
CA LEU A 85 5.72 6.97 -2.09
C LEU A 85 4.42 7.78 -2.03
N ILE A 86 4.01 8.24 -0.84
CA ILE A 86 2.85 9.12 -0.67
C ILE A 86 3.16 10.48 -1.32
N TYR A 87 4.14 11.21 -0.79
CA TYR A 87 4.36 12.62 -1.13
C TYR A 87 4.96 12.84 -2.53
N LYS A 88 5.79 11.91 -3.02
CA LYS A 88 6.50 12.05 -4.30
C LYS A 88 5.91 11.24 -5.43
N VAL A 89 5.00 10.31 -5.14
CA VAL A 89 4.32 9.52 -6.19
C VAL A 89 2.84 9.78 -6.16
N MET A 90 2.13 9.36 -5.11
CA MET A 90 0.67 9.39 -5.08
C MET A 90 0.11 10.82 -5.14
N ASP A 91 0.61 11.72 -4.29
CA ASP A 91 0.15 13.12 -4.22
C ASP A 91 0.56 13.94 -5.46
N GLN A 92 1.43 13.40 -6.31
CA GLN A 92 1.89 14.03 -7.55
C GLN A 92 1.21 13.46 -8.80
N LEU A 93 0.29 12.48 -8.64
CA LEU A 93 -0.43 11.90 -9.77
C LEU A 93 -1.41 12.91 -10.36
N PRO A 94 -1.38 13.13 -11.69
CA PRO A 94 -2.41 13.90 -12.37
C PRO A 94 -3.79 13.23 -12.27
N PRO A 95 -4.89 13.99 -12.41
CA PRO A 95 -6.22 13.42 -12.53
C PRO A 95 -6.31 12.37 -13.65
N GLY A 96 -7.09 11.31 -13.43
CA GLY A 96 -7.21 10.18 -14.36
C GLY A 96 -6.02 9.22 -14.38
N GLN A 97 -5.01 9.39 -13.51
CA GLN A 97 -3.91 8.44 -13.35
C GLN A 97 -3.99 7.70 -12.02
N SER A 98 -3.47 6.47 -12.01
CA SER A 98 -3.32 5.66 -10.81
C SER A 98 -1.86 5.24 -10.63
N ILE A 99 -1.56 4.68 -9.46
CA ILE A 99 -0.25 4.13 -9.17
C ILE A 99 0.05 2.94 -10.10
N ASP A 100 1.30 2.87 -10.55
CA ASP A 100 1.76 1.75 -11.33
C ASP A 100 1.94 0.48 -10.46
N LYS A 101 2.06 -0.66 -11.14
CA LYS A 101 2.28 -1.95 -10.48
C LYS A 101 3.54 -1.95 -9.60
N HIS A 102 4.56 -1.19 -9.98
CA HIS A 102 5.81 -1.11 -9.25
C HIS A 102 5.62 -0.45 -7.89
N THR A 103 4.98 0.72 -7.86
CA THR A 103 4.60 1.47 -6.66
C THR A 103 3.68 0.64 -5.78
N ALA A 104 2.65 0.02 -6.37
CA ALA A 104 1.72 -0.85 -5.63
C ALA A 104 2.44 -2.02 -4.94
N ASN A 105 3.43 -2.64 -5.60
CA ASN A 105 4.22 -3.72 -5.00
C ASN A 105 5.10 -3.24 -3.85
N TRP A 106 5.67 -2.04 -3.94
CA TRP A 106 6.46 -1.45 -2.85
C TRP A 106 5.58 -1.17 -1.64
N ILE A 107 4.45 -0.46 -1.83
CA ILE A 107 3.50 -0.18 -0.75
C ILE A 107 3.03 -1.49 -0.10
N TYR A 108 2.53 -2.43 -0.90
CA TYR A 108 2.04 -3.72 -0.39
C TYR A 108 3.14 -4.52 0.33
N GLY A 109 4.35 -4.53 -0.20
CA GLY A 109 5.51 -5.20 0.38
C GLY A 109 5.90 -4.60 1.74
N ILE A 110 5.92 -3.27 1.84
CA ILE A 110 6.22 -2.57 3.09
C ILE A 110 5.12 -2.83 4.12
N LEU A 111 3.85 -2.68 3.75
CA LEU A 111 2.71 -2.99 4.63
C LEU A 111 2.80 -4.44 5.14
N ALA A 112 3.20 -5.38 4.30
CA ALA A 112 3.34 -6.78 4.70
C ALA A 112 4.49 -7.01 5.71
N CYS A 113 5.43 -6.06 5.83
CA CYS A 113 6.56 -6.14 6.77
C CYS A 113 6.34 -5.37 8.08
N ILE A 114 5.31 -4.52 8.19
CA ILE A 114 4.96 -3.81 9.44
C ILE A 114 4.69 -4.82 10.55
N GLU A 115 5.23 -4.63 11.75
CA GLU A 115 4.93 -5.48 12.91
C GLU A 115 3.91 -4.83 13.85
N PHE A 116 3.21 -5.66 14.65
CA PHE A 116 2.33 -5.17 15.70
C PHE A 116 3.04 -5.25 17.06
N PRO A 117 2.76 -4.34 18.01
CA PRO A 117 1.80 -3.23 17.92
C PRO A 117 2.31 -2.04 17.08
N LEU A 118 1.39 -1.30 16.46
CA LEU A 118 1.72 -0.07 15.74
C LEU A 118 2.04 1.05 16.73
N HIS A 119 3.09 1.81 16.48
CA HIS A 119 3.34 3.07 17.20
C HIS A 119 2.60 4.23 16.52
N LEU A 120 2.47 5.34 17.27
CA LEU A 120 1.63 6.48 16.87
C LEU A 120 2.03 7.11 15.54
N TYR A 121 3.33 7.21 15.26
CA TYR A 121 3.83 7.80 14.03
C TYR A 121 3.46 6.97 12.80
N LEU A 122 3.69 5.65 12.83
CA LEU A 122 3.25 4.77 11.74
C LEU A 122 1.73 4.80 11.53
N CYS A 123 0.94 4.93 12.60
CA CYS A 123 -0.50 5.14 12.46
C CYS A 123 -0.85 6.43 11.69
N VAL A 124 -0.07 7.51 11.82
CA VAL A 124 -0.22 8.74 11.03
C VAL A 124 0.08 8.45 9.56
N ILE A 125 1.24 7.86 9.26
CA ILE A 125 1.66 7.51 7.89
C ILE A 125 0.60 6.63 7.19
N LEU A 126 0.09 5.61 7.88
CA LEU A 126 -0.95 4.74 7.32
C LEU A 126 -2.23 5.51 6.99
N ARG A 127 -2.67 6.44 7.85
CA ARG A 127 -3.84 7.26 7.56
C ARG A 127 -3.62 8.18 6.37
N ASP A 128 -2.44 8.77 6.25
CA ASP A 128 -2.11 9.64 5.13
C ASP A 128 -1.99 8.84 3.81
N LEU A 129 -1.47 7.62 3.87
CA LEU A 129 -1.53 6.67 2.75
C LEU A 129 -2.97 6.39 2.28
N CYS A 130 -3.90 6.18 3.23
CA CYS A 130 -5.30 5.94 2.89
C CYS A 130 -5.96 7.19 2.29
N LYS A 131 -5.71 8.37 2.85
CA LYS A 131 -6.23 9.64 2.30
C LYS A 131 -5.74 9.87 0.88
N SER A 132 -4.44 9.70 0.65
CA SER A 132 -3.83 9.85 -0.68
C SER A 132 -4.42 8.82 -1.65
N ALA A 133 -4.63 7.57 -1.23
CA ALA A 133 -5.29 6.56 -2.06
C ALA A 133 -6.74 6.94 -2.43
N ASP A 134 -7.51 7.46 -1.47
CA ASP A 134 -8.88 7.89 -1.70
C ASP A 134 -8.95 9.14 -2.59
N GLU A 135 -8.01 10.07 -2.45
CA GLU A 135 -7.88 11.27 -3.29
C GLU A 135 -7.58 10.89 -4.74
N VAL A 136 -6.53 10.07 -4.98
CA VAL A 136 -6.21 9.56 -6.32
C VAL A 136 -7.41 8.82 -6.91
N ARG A 137 -8.10 7.99 -6.13
CA ARG A 137 -9.26 7.23 -6.60
C ARG A 137 -10.41 8.15 -7.01
N SER A 138 -10.64 9.24 -6.30
CA SER A 138 -11.71 10.19 -6.62
C SER A 138 -11.52 10.88 -7.98
N HIS A 139 -10.29 10.96 -8.47
CA HIS A 139 -9.96 11.49 -9.78
C HIS A 139 -10.04 10.46 -10.91
N LEU A 140 -10.41 9.20 -10.63
CA LEU A 140 -10.56 8.16 -11.65
C LEU A 140 -11.97 8.12 -12.23
N ASP A 141 -12.96 8.79 -11.62
CA ASP A 141 -14.37 8.72 -12.02
C ASP A 141 -14.65 9.22 -13.45
N ASP A 142 -13.71 9.96 -14.04
CA ASP A 142 -13.76 10.42 -15.44
C ASP A 142 -13.32 9.36 -16.47
N LEU A 143 -12.85 8.19 -16.03
CA LEU A 143 -12.38 7.11 -16.90
C LEU A 143 -13.52 6.16 -17.33
N PRO A 144 -13.35 5.39 -18.42
CA PRO A 144 -14.23 4.27 -18.75
C PRO A 144 -14.32 3.25 -17.61
N GLU A 145 -15.48 2.64 -17.39
CA GLU A 145 -15.74 1.73 -16.26
C GLU A 145 -14.72 0.59 -16.12
N ASN A 146 -14.28 0.00 -17.25
CA ASN A 146 -13.26 -1.03 -17.28
C ASN A 146 -11.87 -0.53 -16.82
N GLU A 147 -11.54 0.73 -17.13
CA GLU A 147 -10.29 1.37 -16.72
C GLU A 147 -10.34 1.81 -15.26
N ILE A 148 -11.51 2.26 -14.76
CA ILE A 148 -11.73 2.55 -13.34
C ILE A 148 -11.43 1.32 -12.49
N VAL A 149 -11.91 0.14 -12.90
CA VAL A 149 -11.67 -1.09 -12.13
C VAL A 149 -10.18 -1.42 -12.07
N GLU A 150 -9.48 -1.40 -13.21
CA GLU A 150 -8.06 -1.71 -13.26
C GLU A 150 -7.22 -0.70 -12.48
N ALA A 151 -7.45 0.60 -12.71
CA ALA A 151 -6.74 1.69 -12.06
C ALA A 151 -7.09 1.81 -10.56
N GLY A 152 -8.34 1.57 -10.17
CA GLY A 152 -8.82 1.71 -8.79
C GLY A 152 -8.50 0.51 -7.90
N THR A 153 -8.32 -0.69 -8.47
CA THR A 153 -8.03 -1.92 -7.70
C THR A 153 -6.87 -1.78 -6.70
N PRO A 154 -5.66 -1.32 -7.09
CA PRO A 154 -4.55 -1.20 -6.14
C PRO A 154 -4.84 -0.20 -5.01
N LEU A 155 -5.53 0.91 -5.30
CA LEU A 155 -5.93 1.93 -4.32
C LEU A 155 -6.94 1.35 -3.32
N ASN A 156 -7.95 0.63 -3.81
CA ASN A 156 -8.95 -0.03 -2.97
C ASN A 156 -8.31 -1.07 -2.04
N ILE A 157 -7.33 -1.85 -2.53
CA ILE A 157 -6.57 -2.79 -1.69
C ILE A 157 -5.84 -2.03 -0.58
N ILE A 158 -5.16 -0.93 -0.89
CA ILE A 158 -4.47 -0.09 0.10
C ILE A 158 -5.47 0.41 1.16
N SER A 159 -6.58 1.03 0.76
CA SER A 159 -7.59 1.54 1.69
C SER A 159 -8.16 0.44 2.57
N ILE A 160 -8.44 -0.76 2.03
CA ILE A 160 -8.92 -1.91 2.83
C ILE A 160 -7.89 -2.35 3.87
N LEU A 161 -6.62 -2.46 3.46
CA LEU A 161 -5.58 -2.90 4.38
C LEU A 161 -5.39 -1.88 5.52
N VAL A 162 -5.30 -0.59 5.20
CA VAL A 162 -5.16 0.45 6.22
C VAL A 162 -6.37 0.47 7.16
N THR A 163 -7.59 0.60 6.62
CA THR A 163 -8.79 0.83 7.43
C THR A 163 -9.24 -0.41 8.18
N GLN A 164 -9.12 -1.61 7.59
CA GLN A 164 -9.70 -2.83 8.15
C GLN A 164 -8.67 -3.87 8.62
N TYR A 165 -7.44 -3.86 8.12
CA TYR A 165 -6.41 -4.79 8.58
C TYR A 165 -5.54 -4.17 9.69
N PHE A 166 -5.12 -2.92 9.50
CA PHE A 166 -4.38 -2.15 10.51
C PHE A 166 -5.26 -1.34 11.45
N ASP A 167 -6.59 -1.43 11.28
CA ASP A 167 -7.60 -0.78 12.12
C ASP A 167 -7.43 0.74 12.22
N GLN A 168 -6.99 1.38 11.13
CA GLN A 168 -6.82 2.84 11.07
C GLN A 168 -8.10 3.52 10.55
N SER A 169 -9.22 3.18 11.17
CA SER A 169 -10.55 3.67 10.78
C SER A 169 -10.85 5.05 11.40
N ASN A 170 -10.48 6.11 10.69
CA ASN A 170 -11.10 7.45 10.82
C ASN A 170 -11.82 7.88 9.52
N VAL A 171 -11.87 7.02 8.50
CA VAL A 171 -12.46 7.26 7.17
C VAL A 171 -13.29 6.04 6.79
N VAL A 172 -14.58 6.25 6.51
CA VAL A 172 -15.46 5.23 5.92
C VAL A 172 -15.10 5.13 4.43
N PRO A 173 -14.76 3.95 3.88
CA PRO A 173 -14.48 3.83 2.45
C PRO A 173 -15.71 4.26 1.64
N LEU A 174 -15.62 5.38 0.93
CA LEU A 174 -16.70 5.90 0.08
C LEU A 174 -16.86 5.01 -1.15
N GLY A 175 -18.08 4.54 -1.41
CA GLY A 175 -18.61 4.14 -2.72
C GLY A 175 -17.75 3.18 -3.55
N TYR A 176 -18.03 1.88 -3.46
CA TYR A 176 -17.43 0.86 -4.31
C TYR A 176 -18.11 0.80 -5.69
N SER A 177 -17.33 0.95 -6.75
CA SER A 177 -17.69 0.51 -8.11
C SER A 177 -17.09 -0.87 -8.34
N PHE A 178 -17.91 -1.82 -8.80
CA PHE A 178 -17.50 -3.21 -9.03
C PHE A 178 -17.39 -3.55 -10.50
N PRO A 179 -16.58 -4.56 -10.85
CA PRO A 179 -16.73 -5.27 -12.12
C PRO A 179 -18.03 -6.07 -12.12
N GLY A 180 -18.90 -5.81 -13.09
CA GLY A 180 -19.96 -6.73 -13.52
C GLY A 180 -19.44 -7.90 -14.32
#